data_AF-A0A357ICS7-F1
#
_entry.id   AF-A0A357ICS7-F1
#
_cell.length_a   1.000
_cell.length_b   1.000
_cell.length_c   1.000
_cell.angle_alpha   90.00
_cell.angle_beta   90.00
_cell.angle_gamma   90.00
#
_symmetry.space_group_name_H-M   'P 1'
#
loop_
_entity.id
_entity.type
_entity.pdbx_description
1 polymer ?
#
loop_
_entity_poly.entity_id
_entity_poly.type
_entity_poly.pdbx_seq_one_letter_code
_entity_poly.pdbx_strand_id
1 'polypeptide(L)'
;MKSLTNPFRTKMASGDVQHGLWLGLPDNSAAEIAASAGFDWLLIDSEHAPFDLRSILAHLQAIAPYDVAPIVRPVTGDTALLKDNGRWGLIGYPEGSGWALMRFLTR
;
A
#
# COMPACT_ATOMS: atom_id res chain seq x y z
N MET A 1 -17.76 6.32 18.55
CA MET A 1 -17.26 6.11 17.17
C MET A 1 -15.75 5.88 17.26
N LYS A 2 -15.24 4.70 16.87
CA LYS A 2 -13.82 4.34 17.05
C LYS A 2 -13.01 5.06 15.97
N SER A 3 -12.04 5.88 16.34
CA SER A 3 -11.12 6.52 15.39
C SER A 3 -10.34 5.43 14.65
N LEU A 4 -10.43 5.43 13.31
CA LEU A 4 -9.59 4.59 12.46
C LEU A 4 -8.18 5.21 12.41
N THR A 5 -7.36 4.88 13.40
CA THR A 5 -5.97 5.32 13.46
C THR A 5 -5.10 4.41 12.58
N ASN A 6 -4.32 4.98 11.67
CA ASN A 6 -3.35 4.24 10.86
C ASN A 6 -2.01 4.15 11.64
N PRO A 7 -1.62 2.96 12.14
CA PRO A 7 -0.42 2.81 12.96
C PRO A 7 0.87 3.16 12.21
N PHE A 8 0.96 2.84 10.92
CA PHE A 8 2.11 3.19 10.08
C PHE A 8 2.29 4.71 9.94
N ARG A 9 1.19 5.46 9.79
CA ARG A 9 1.26 6.94 9.80
C ARG A 9 1.79 7.48 11.12
N THR A 10 1.39 6.88 12.24
CA THR A 10 1.89 7.28 13.56
C THR A 10 3.39 6.99 13.69
N LYS A 11 3.86 5.81 13.26
CA LYS A 11 5.29 5.45 13.25
C LYS A 11 6.13 6.35 12.32
N MET A 12 5.62 6.72 11.15
CA MET A 12 6.31 7.69 10.29
C MET A 12 6.44 9.07 10.96
N ALA A 13 5.46 9.48 11.77
CA ALA A 13 5.46 10.77 12.44
C ALA A 13 6.37 10.81 13.68
N SER A 14 6.70 9.67 14.30
CA SER A 14 7.64 9.61 15.42
C SER A 14 9.10 9.80 15.01
N GLY A 15 9.41 9.70 13.70
CA GLY A 15 10.77 9.79 13.18
C GLY A 15 11.52 8.45 13.23
N ASP A 16 10.84 7.36 13.57
CA ASP A 16 11.42 6.02 13.53
C ASP A 16 11.70 5.59 12.08
N VAL A 17 12.82 4.92 11.84
CA VAL A 17 13.12 4.33 10.54
C VAL A 17 12.12 3.22 10.27
N GLN A 18 11.52 3.21 9.08
CA GLN A 18 10.55 2.19 8.65
C GLN A 18 11.14 1.40 7.47
N HIS A 19 11.44 0.12 7.69
CA HIS A 19 12.02 -0.75 6.68
C HIS A 19 10.93 -1.31 5.78
N GLY A 20 11.09 -1.19 4.47
CA GLY A 20 10.11 -1.67 3.51
C GLY A 20 10.66 -2.64 2.49
N LEU A 21 9.75 -3.37 1.85
CA LEU A 21 10.05 -4.23 0.71
C LEU A 21 9.19 -3.88 -0.50
N TRP A 22 9.81 -3.93 -1.67
CA TRP A 22 9.17 -3.67 -2.95
C TRP A 22 8.68 -4.98 -3.57
N LEU A 23 7.38 -5.06 -3.84
CA LEU A 23 6.73 -6.21 -4.47
C LEU A 23 6.51 -5.94 -5.97
N GLY A 24 7.41 -6.45 -6.79
CA GLY A 24 7.28 -6.47 -8.26
C GLY A 24 6.81 -7.82 -8.82
N LEU A 25 6.62 -8.83 -7.97
CA LEU A 25 6.18 -10.16 -8.39
C LEU A 25 4.66 -10.31 -8.17
N PRO A 26 3.85 -10.53 -9.22
CA PRO A 26 2.41 -10.72 -9.11
C PRO A 26 2.08 -12.16 -8.67
N ASP A 27 2.66 -12.60 -7.55
CA ASP A 27 2.39 -13.89 -6.92
C ASP A 27 1.91 -13.68 -5.47
N ASN A 28 0.74 -14.24 -5.14
CA ASN A 28 0.11 -14.04 -3.83
C ASN A 28 0.87 -14.75 -2.70
N SER A 29 1.52 -15.89 -2.99
CA SER A 29 2.32 -16.63 -2.02
C SER A 29 3.57 -15.82 -1.65
N ALA A 30 4.18 -15.16 -2.65
CA ALA A 30 5.30 -14.25 -2.42
C ALA A 30 4.88 -13.04 -1.56
N ALA A 31 3.68 -12.50 -1.77
CA ALA A 31 3.14 -11.42 -0.95
C ALA A 31 2.91 -11.85 0.51
N GLU A 32 2.37 -13.05 0.73
CA GLU A 32 2.16 -13.63 2.06
C GLU A 32 3.51 -13.89 2.78
N ILE A 33 4.48 -14.48 2.08
CA ILE A 33 5.83 -14.69 2.61
C ILE A 33 6.46 -13.36 3.00
N ALA A 34 6.39 -12.35 2.13
CA ALA A 34 6.90 -11.00 2.41
C ALA A 34 6.21 -10.36 3.62
N ALA A 35 4.90 -10.55 3.78
CA ALA A 35 4.13 -10.02 4.90
C ALA A 35 4.56 -10.62 6.25
N SER A 36 5.03 -11.86 6.25
CA SER A 36 5.57 -12.52 7.43
C SER A 36 7.05 -12.18 7.75
N ALA A 37 7.75 -11.48 6.86
CA ALA A 37 9.20 -11.29 6.94
C ALA A 37 9.66 -10.17 7.89
N GLY A 38 8.74 -9.46 8.55
CA GLY A 38 9.05 -8.45 9.56
C GLY A 38 9.34 -7.04 9.04
N PHE A 39 8.91 -6.72 7.81
CA PHE A 39 8.94 -5.35 7.28
C PHE A 39 7.85 -4.48 7.91
N ASP A 40 8.09 -3.17 7.95
CA ASP A 40 7.09 -2.19 8.40
C ASP A 40 6.05 -1.87 7.30
N TRP A 41 6.47 -1.95 6.02
CA TRP A 41 5.60 -1.72 4.87
C TRP A 41 5.97 -2.54 3.64
N LEU A 42 4.98 -2.81 2.79
CA LEU A 42 5.14 -3.48 1.49
C LEU A 42 4.58 -2.58 0.39
N LEU A 43 5.36 -2.37 -0.67
CA LEU A 43 4.92 -1.60 -1.84
C LEU A 43 4.56 -2.53 -3.00
N ILE A 44 3.27 -2.61 -3.32
CA ILE A 44 2.76 -3.25 -4.52
C ILE A 44 2.96 -2.28 -5.69
N ASP A 45 3.86 -2.64 -6.60
CA ASP A 45 4.25 -1.77 -7.69
C ASP A 45 3.55 -2.10 -9.00
N SER A 46 2.35 -1.56 -9.16
CA SER A 46 1.59 -1.71 -10.39
C SER A 46 2.06 -0.80 -11.54
N GLU A 47 3.06 0.07 -11.31
CA GLU A 47 3.60 0.94 -12.36
C GLU A 47 4.55 0.22 -13.30
N HIS A 48 5.39 -0.67 -12.76
CA HIS A 48 6.42 -1.39 -13.55
C HIS A 48 6.22 -2.90 -13.58
N ALA A 49 5.41 -3.46 -12.68
CA ALA A 49 5.05 -4.87 -12.72
C ALA A 49 3.64 -5.07 -13.30
N PRO A 50 3.35 -6.24 -13.88
CA PRO A 50 2.09 -6.50 -14.57
C PRO A 50 0.95 -6.81 -13.58
N PHE A 51 0.67 -5.87 -12.68
CA PHE A 51 -0.48 -5.92 -11.79
C PHE A 51 -1.71 -5.33 -12.47
N ASP A 52 -2.87 -5.97 -12.24
CA ASP A 52 -4.18 -5.42 -12.52
C ASP A 52 -4.93 -5.22 -11.20
N LEU A 53 -6.12 -4.64 -11.27
CA LEU A 53 -6.95 -4.38 -10.08
C LEU A 53 -7.22 -5.66 -9.26
N ARG A 54 -7.43 -6.80 -9.92
CA ARG A 54 -7.77 -8.06 -9.23
C ARG A 54 -6.53 -8.66 -8.56
N SER A 55 -5.37 -8.60 -9.19
CA SER A 55 -4.12 -9.06 -8.57
C SER A 55 -3.68 -8.15 -7.43
N ILE A 56 -3.88 -6.84 -7.52
CA ILE A 56 -3.69 -5.92 -6.38
C ILE A 56 -4.60 -6.31 -5.20
N LEU A 57 -5.89 -6.53 -5.47
CA LEU A 57 -6.84 -6.95 -4.43
C LEU A 57 -6.43 -8.29 -3.78
N ALA A 58 -5.97 -9.25 -4.59
CA ALA A 58 -5.52 -10.54 -4.09
C ALA A 58 -4.27 -10.41 -3.20
N HIS A 59 -3.29 -9.58 -3.59
CA HIS A 59 -2.13 -9.25 -2.73
C HIS A 59 -2.56 -8.59 -1.43
N LEU A 60 -3.47 -7.60 -1.49
CA LEU A 60 -3.99 -6.94 -0.28
C LEU A 60 -4.68 -7.94 0.66
N GLN A 61 -5.43 -8.90 0.12
CA GLN A 61 -6.07 -9.95 0.90
C GLN A 61 -5.05 -10.89 1.55
N ALA A 62 -3.98 -11.26 0.83
CA ALA A 62 -2.90 -12.08 1.38
C ALA A 62 -2.13 -11.36 2.50
N ILE A 63 -1.97 -10.04 2.39
CA ILE A 63 -1.26 -9.21 3.38
C ILE A 63 -2.12 -8.86 4.60
N ALA A 64 -3.45 -8.80 4.45
CA ALA A 64 -4.39 -8.33 5.46
C ALA A 64 -4.25 -8.91 6.90
N PRO A 65 -3.89 -10.19 7.12
CA PRO A 65 -3.77 -10.73 8.47
C PRO A 65 -2.45 -10.38 9.19
N TYR A 66 -1.50 -9.72 8.52
CA TYR A 66 -0.16 -9.43 9.06
C TYR A 66 -0.03 -7.98 9.56
N ASP A 67 0.87 -7.75 10.52
CA ASP A 67 1.19 -6.41 11.04
C ASP A 67 2.21 -5.70 10.14
N VAL A 68 1.79 -5.42 8.90
CA VAL A 68 2.60 -4.71 7.89
C VAL A 68 1.70 -3.77 7.09
N ALA A 69 2.20 -2.59 6.73
CA ALA A 69 1.42 -1.62 5.98
C ALA A 69 1.51 -1.86 4.45
N PRO A 70 0.41 -2.20 3.77
CA PRO A 70 0.40 -2.26 2.31
C PRO A 70 0.31 -0.85 1.70
N ILE A 71 1.13 -0.60 0.69
CA ILE A 71 1.17 0.61 -0.12
C ILE A 71 1.01 0.18 -1.59
N VAL A 72 0.18 0.88 -2.35
CA VAL A 72 -0.01 0.59 -3.78
C VAL A 72 0.52 1.77 -4.59
N ARG A 73 1.40 1.49 -5.57
CA ARG A 73 1.86 2.48 -6.55
C ARG A 73 1.15 2.27 -7.88
N PRO A 74 0.15 3.10 -8.22
CA PRO A 74 -0.57 3.02 -9.49
C PRO A 74 0.30 3.50 -10.65
N VAL A 75 -0.02 3.03 -11.87
CA VAL A 75 0.64 3.44 -13.13
C VAL A 75 0.57 4.96 -13.36
N THR A 76 -0.55 5.58 -13.00
CA THR A 76 -0.75 7.02 -13.12
C THR A 76 -1.45 7.58 -11.89
N GLY A 77 -1.26 8.87 -11.62
CA GLY A 77 -2.00 9.59 -10.58
C GLY A 77 -3.41 10.01 -10.93
N ASP A 78 -4.03 9.32 -11.89
CA ASP A 78 -5.42 9.56 -12.22
C ASP A 78 -6.33 9.05 -11.10
N THR A 79 -7.01 10.00 -10.46
CA THR A 79 -7.98 9.74 -9.39
C THR A 79 -9.12 8.80 -9.79
N ALA A 80 -9.41 8.62 -11.09
CA ALA A 80 -10.37 7.65 -11.58
C ALA A 80 -9.91 6.20 -11.32
N LEU A 81 -8.63 5.89 -11.55
CA LEU A 81 -8.04 4.58 -11.25
C LEU A 81 -7.97 4.33 -9.74
N LEU A 82 -7.78 5.39 -8.93
CA LEU A 82 -7.80 5.30 -7.46
C LEU A 82 -9.19 4.93 -6.90
N LYS A 83 -10.27 5.35 -7.58
CA LYS A 83 -11.65 5.03 -7.16
C LYS A 83 -12.05 3.60 -7.52
N ASP A 84 -11.53 3.08 -8.63
CA ASP A 84 -11.77 1.70 -9.07
C ASP A 84 -11.04 0.67 -8.17
N ASN A 85 -9.92 1.08 -7.56
CA ASN A 85 -9.14 0.33 -6.56
C ASN A 85 -9.82 0.11 -5.19
N GLY A 86 -11.14 0.32 -5.08
CA GLY A 86 -11.95 -0.41 -4.12
C GLY A 86 -11.58 -0.32 -2.63
N ARG A 87 -11.17 0.85 -2.10
CA ARG A 87 -10.81 1.08 -0.67
C ARG A 87 -9.65 0.20 -0.16
N TRP A 88 -8.84 0.79 0.72
CA TRP A 88 -7.73 0.20 1.50
C TRP A 88 -6.36 0.15 0.81
N GLY A 89 -5.65 1.29 0.84
CA GLY A 89 -4.21 1.38 0.57
C GLY A 89 -3.69 2.82 0.63
N LEU A 90 -2.46 3.01 1.14
CA LEU A 90 -1.72 4.28 0.95
C LEU A 90 -1.16 4.31 -0.47
N ILE A 91 -1.20 5.47 -1.12
CA ILE A 91 -0.78 5.64 -2.52
C ILE A 91 0.26 6.76 -2.58
N GLY A 92 1.42 6.49 -3.17
CA GLY A 92 2.54 7.44 -3.32
C GLY A 92 2.75 7.89 -4.76
N TYR A 93 3.18 9.14 -4.97
CA TYR A 93 3.46 9.73 -6.29
C TYR A 93 4.94 10.09 -6.47
N PRO A 94 5.56 9.81 -7.63
CA PRO A 94 6.98 10.10 -7.87
C PRO A 94 7.30 11.49 -8.45
N GLU A 95 6.33 12.31 -8.89
CA GLU A 95 6.64 13.58 -9.58
C GLU A 95 6.31 14.86 -8.77
N GLY A 96 7.38 15.53 -8.32
CA GLY A 96 7.45 16.99 -8.14
C GLY A 96 6.64 17.66 -7.03
N SER A 97 5.73 16.94 -6.37
CA SER A 97 4.93 17.44 -5.25
C SER A 97 5.01 16.41 -4.13
N GLY A 98 5.74 16.74 -3.06
CA GLY A 98 6.09 15.81 -1.98
C GLY A 98 4.91 14.97 -1.50
N TRP A 99 5.19 13.71 -1.14
CA TRP A 99 4.30 12.72 -0.51
C TRP A 99 2.85 13.20 -0.27
N ALA A 100 2.04 13.23 -1.34
CA ALA A 100 0.66 13.67 -1.23
C ALA A 100 -0.20 12.52 -0.69
N LEU A 101 -0.37 12.50 0.64
CA LEU A 101 -1.29 11.61 1.34
C LEU A 101 -2.74 11.91 0.94
N MET A 102 -3.30 11.22 -0.06
CA MET A 102 -4.74 11.30 -0.33
C MET A 102 -5.53 10.53 0.73
N ARG A 103 -6.20 11.29 1.59
CA ARG A 103 -7.07 10.81 2.66
C ARG A 103 -8.40 10.37 2.08
N PHE A 104 -8.60 9.08 1.80
CA PHE A 104 -9.96 8.53 1.73
C PHE A 104 -10.49 8.35 3.16
N LEU A 105 -10.90 9.47 3.75
CA LEU A 105 -11.87 9.44 4.84
C LEU A 105 -13.15 8.83 4.29
N THR A 106 -13.48 7.65 4.78
CA THR A 106 -14.90 7.34 4.89
C THR A 106 -15.44 8.01 6.13
N ARG A 107 -16.55 8.71 5.93
CA ARG A 107 -17.39 9.24 7.01
C ARG A 107 -17.68 8.16 8.05
#